data_AF-A0A1N6ENT6-F1
#
_entry.id   AF-A0A1N6ENT6-F1
#
_cell.length_a   1.000
_cell.length_b   1.000
_cell.length_c   1.000
_cell.angle_alpha   90.00
_cell.angle_beta   90.00
_cell.angle_gamma   90.00
#
_symmetry.space_group_name_H-M   'P 1'
#
loop_
_entity.id
_entity.type
_entity.pdbx_description
1 polymer ?
#
loop_
_entity_poly.entity_id
_entity_poly.type
_entity_poly.pdbx_seq_one_letter_code
_entity_poly.pdbx_strand_id
1 'polypeptide(L)'
;MEVQFINKVVFIAIAIIISIISMGLLQVFFQWVRALHSNVNVSYFKLVGMRLHKVPIQKIIDAHVLSRREDIPIELDLLEAHYLAGGNVLHTIQTVIDANKANVKLDFKEAAALDLAGDKMHEVAKNIAKRQVLERHHLIQK
;
A
#
# COMPACT_ATOMS: atom_id res chain seq x y z
N MET A 1 32.91 -12.88 -39.12
CA MET A 1 31.87 -11.84 -38.95
C MET A 1 30.77 -12.27 -37.99
N GLU A 2 30.31 -13.53 -38.04
CA GLU A 2 29.34 -14.15 -37.11
C GLU A 2 29.59 -13.86 -35.62
N VAL A 3 30.81 -14.10 -35.11
CA VAL A 3 31.15 -13.96 -33.68
C VAL A 3 31.05 -12.49 -33.19
N GLN A 4 31.41 -11.52 -34.03
CA GLN A 4 31.31 -10.10 -33.69
C GLN A 4 29.84 -9.64 -33.61
N PHE A 5 28.97 -10.25 -34.41
CA PHE A 5 27.53 -10.00 -34.35
C PHE A 5 26.93 -10.56 -33.04
N ILE A 6 27.29 -11.80 -32.69
CA ILE A 6 26.84 -12.44 -31.44
C ILE A 6 27.27 -11.62 -30.21
N ASN A 7 28.53 -11.17 -30.15
CA ASN A 7 29.02 -10.36 -29.02
C ASN A 7 28.25 -9.03 -28.88
N LYS A 8 27.90 -8.37 -29.99
CA LYS A 8 27.08 -7.14 -29.96
C LYS A 8 25.67 -7.41 -29.44
N VAL A 9 25.04 -8.51 -29.88
CA VAL A 9 23.70 -8.90 -29.42
C VAL A 9 23.71 -9.21 -27.91
N VAL A 10 24.71 -9.95 -27.42
CA VAL A 10 24.87 -10.23 -25.99
C VAL A 10 25.08 -8.95 -25.18
N PHE A 11 25.93 -8.03 -25.65
CA PHE A 11 26.17 -6.76 -24.97
C PHE A 11 24.90 -5.90 -24.90
N ILE A 12 24.13 -5.82 -25.99
CA ILE A 12 22.84 -5.10 -26.02
C ILE A 12 21.84 -5.76 -25.05
N ALA A 13 21.74 -7.09 -25.03
CA ALA A 13 20.85 -7.80 -24.11
C ALA A 13 21.20 -7.52 -22.64
N ILE A 14 22.49 -7.54 -22.28
CA ILE A 14 22.96 -7.21 -20.93
C ILE A 14 22.65 -5.75 -20.59
N ALA A 15 22.89 -4.81 -21.51
CA ALA A 15 22.58 -3.39 -21.31
C ALA A 15 21.09 -3.14 -21.05
N ILE A 16 20.20 -3.85 -21.77
CA ILE A 16 18.75 -3.78 -21.56
C ILE A 16 18.38 -4.28 -20.15
N ILE A 17 18.93 -5.41 -19.72
CA ILE A 17 18.67 -5.97 -18.38
C ILE A 17 19.11 -4.99 -17.28
N ILE A 18 20.31 -4.41 -17.41
CA ILE A 18 20.83 -3.42 -16.46
C ILE A 18 19.93 -2.17 -16.42
N SER A 19 19.46 -1.72 -17.58
CA SER A 19 18.56 -0.56 -17.68
C SER A 19 17.24 -0.79 -16.93
N ILE A 20 16.63 -1.97 -17.08
CA ILE A 20 15.39 -2.34 -16.38
C ILE A 20 15.60 -2.36 -14.85
N ILE A 21 16.70 -2.96 -14.39
CA ILE A 21 17.03 -3.01 -12.95
C ILE A 21 17.27 -1.59 -12.40
N SER A 22 17.98 -0.77 -13.16
CA SER A 22 18.30 0.62 -12.78
C SER A 22 17.03 1.47 -12.65
N MET A 23 16.05 1.33 -13.55
CA MET A 23 14.76 2.00 -13.43
C MET A 23 14.01 1.62 -12.14
N GLY A 24 14.03 0.34 -11.76
CA GLY A 24 13.41 -0.13 -10.52
C GLY A 24 14.04 0.50 -9.27
N LEU A 25 15.38 0.57 -9.23
CA LEU A 25 16.13 1.18 -8.13
C LEU A 25 15.91 2.70 -8.05
N LEU A 26 15.90 3.40 -9.19
CA LEU A 26 15.61 4.84 -9.25
C LEU A 26 14.23 5.17 -8.69
N GLN A 27 13.21 4.35 -8.98
CA GLN A 27 11.87 4.58 -8.45
C GLN A 27 11.83 4.51 -6.92
N VAL A 28 12.54 3.55 -6.30
CA VAL A 28 12.66 3.46 -4.84
C VAL A 28 13.41 4.67 -4.27
N PHE A 29 14.47 5.10 -4.96
CA PHE A 29 15.24 6.28 -4.58
C PHE A 29 14.39 7.55 -4.53
N PHE A 30 13.55 7.81 -5.55
CA PHE A 30 12.65 8.97 -5.53
C PHE A 30 11.59 8.91 -4.42
N GLN A 31 11.16 7.73 -3.99
CA GLN A 31 10.25 7.59 -2.84
C GLN A 31 10.98 7.86 -1.52
N TRP A 32 12.24 7.40 -1.39
CA TRP A 32 13.08 7.67 -0.23
C TRP A 32 13.33 9.18 -0.04
N VAL A 33 13.67 9.88 -1.13
CA VAL A 33 13.86 11.33 -1.10
C VAL A 33 12.58 12.05 -0.65
N ARG A 34 11.39 11.58 -1.05
CA ARG A 34 10.11 12.16 -0.59
C ARG A 34 9.86 11.95 0.91
N ALA A 35 10.20 10.79 1.44
CA ALA A 35 10.11 10.53 2.89
C ALA A 35 11.01 11.49 3.68
N LEU A 36 12.26 11.69 3.23
CA LEU A 36 13.20 12.64 3.82
C LEU A 36 12.67 14.07 3.84
N HIS A 37 12.13 14.56 2.72
CA HIS A 37 11.54 15.91 2.65
C HIS A 37 10.34 16.08 3.58
N SER A 38 9.66 14.98 3.91
CA SER A 38 8.52 14.98 4.83
C SER A 38 8.93 14.78 6.29
N ASN A 39 10.23 14.85 6.60
CA ASN A 39 10.80 14.67 7.93
C ASN A 39 10.47 13.30 8.56
N VAL A 40 10.27 12.29 7.71
CA VAL A 40 10.08 10.89 8.12
C VAL A 40 11.36 10.14 7.80
N ASN A 41 12.12 9.82 8.85
CA ASN A 41 13.38 9.10 8.71
C ASN A 41 13.12 7.61 8.46
N VAL A 42 13.06 7.21 7.19
CA VAL A 42 12.98 5.79 6.78
C VAL A 42 14.32 5.34 6.23
N SER A 43 14.82 4.21 6.74
CA SER A 43 16.02 3.57 6.19
C SER A 43 15.78 3.10 4.75
N TYR A 44 16.73 3.35 3.86
CA TYR A 44 16.66 2.87 2.48
C TYR A 44 16.45 1.35 2.40
N PHE A 45 17.13 0.59 3.26
CA PHE A 45 16.96 -0.87 3.34
C PHE A 45 15.54 -1.30 3.67
N LYS A 46 14.81 -0.51 4.48
CA LYS A 46 13.42 -0.77 4.82
C LYS A 46 12.49 -0.58 3.63
N LEU A 47 12.73 0.47 2.83
CA LEU A 47 11.99 0.70 1.58
C LEU A 47 12.21 -0.43 0.57
N VAL A 48 13.45 -0.91 0.46
CA VAL A 48 13.77 -2.07 -0.38
C VAL A 48 13.06 -3.33 0.15
N GLY A 49 13.06 -3.56 1.47
CA GLY A 49 12.33 -4.66 2.12
C GLY A 49 10.82 -4.63 1.81
N MET A 50 10.17 -3.48 1.96
CA MET A 50 8.76 -3.30 1.60
C MET A 50 8.48 -3.65 0.14
N ARG A 51 9.41 -3.33 -0.78
CA ARG A 51 9.25 -3.69 -2.20
C ARG A 51 9.33 -5.19 -2.44
N LEU A 52 10.16 -5.91 -1.68
CA LEU A 52 10.23 -7.37 -1.72
C LEU A 52 8.95 -8.01 -1.17
N HIS A 53 8.37 -7.43 -0.11
CA HIS A 53 7.06 -7.81 0.42
C HIS A 53 5.87 -7.38 -0.45
N LYS A 54 6.12 -6.78 -1.63
CA LYS A 54 5.10 -6.24 -2.55
C LYS A 54 4.18 -5.19 -1.92
N VAL A 55 4.67 -4.48 -0.91
CA VAL A 55 3.94 -3.39 -0.25
C VAL A 55 4.16 -2.09 -1.03
N PRO A 56 3.09 -1.32 -1.34
CA PRO A 56 3.21 -0.05 -2.04
C PRO A 56 3.78 1.01 -1.11
N ILE A 57 5.11 1.21 -1.21
CA ILE A 57 5.89 2.18 -0.45
C ILE A 57 5.23 3.56 -0.38
N GLN A 58 4.68 4.04 -1.50
CA GLN A 58 4.07 5.36 -1.58
C GLN A 58 2.92 5.53 -0.57
N LYS A 59 2.01 4.55 -0.50
CA LYS A 59 0.84 4.64 0.40
C LYS A 59 1.26 4.63 1.87
N ILE A 60 2.28 3.82 2.20
CA ILE A 60 2.80 3.72 3.57
C ILE A 60 3.47 5.03 3.98
N ILE A 61 4.32 5.60 3.12
CA ILE A 61 4.97 6.90 3.39
C ILE A 61 3.91 7.99 3.54
N ASP A 62 2.95 8.10 2.61
CA ASP A 62 1.92 9.14 2.66
C ASP A 62 1.11 9.06 3.97
N ALA A 63 0.72 7.85 4.38
CA ALA A 63 0.02 7.62 5.65
C ALA A 63 0.88 7.96 6.88
N HIS A 64 2.16 7.61 6.87
CA HIS A 64 3.08 7.93 7.96
C HIS A 64 3.41 9.43 8.06
N VAL A 65 3.47 10.12 6.92
CA VAL A 65 3.62 11.58 6.89
C VAL A 65 2.38 12.24 7.49
N LEU A 66 1.19 11.74 7.15
CA LEU A 66 -0.06 12.25 7.70
C LEU A 66 -0.15 12.02 9.22
N SER A 67 0.22 10.84 9.71
CA SER A 67 0.22 10.57 11.15
C SER A 67 1.22 11.47 11.90
N ARG A 68 2.41 11.70 11.34
CA ARG A 68 3.42 12.56 11.97
C ARG A 68 3.00 14.02 12.00
N ARG A 69 2.28 14.52 10.99
CA ARG A 69 1.74 15.89 10.94
C ARG A 69 0.74 16.17 12.07
N GLU A 70 -0.05 15.17 12.44
CA GLU A 70 -1.05 15.24 13.50
C GLU A 70 -0.50 14.78 14.87
N ASP A 71 0.83 14.64 14.96
CA ASP A 71 1.59 14.15 16.12
C ASP A 71 1.09 12.81 16.70
N ILE A 72 0.64 11.91 15.82
CA ILE A 72 0.23 10.56 16.18
C ILE A 72 1.44 9.63 15.99
N PRO A 73 2.08 9.15 17.07
CA PRO A 73 3.28 8.32 16.99
C PRO A 73 2.91 6.91 16.56
N ILE A 74 3.07 6.60 15.28
CA ILE A 74 2.80 5.26 14.72
C ILE A 74 4.07 4.75 14.06
N GLU A 75 4.42 3.51 14.37
CA GLU A 75 5.56 2.84 13.77
C GLU A 75 5.26 2.45 12.32
N LEU A 76 6.25 2.64 11.45
CA LEU A 76 6.16 2.27 10.04
C LEU A 76 5.88 0.76 9.85
N ASP A 77 6.42 -0.09 10.72
CA ASP A 77 6.18 -1.54 10.70
C ASP A 77 4.72 -1.89 10.92
N LEU A 78 4.02 -1.13 11.77
CA LEU A 78 2.62 -1.35 12.07
C LEU A 78 1.74 -0.99 10.86
N LEU A 79 2.10 0.08 10.14
CA LEU A 79 1.45 0.45 8.88
C LEU A 79 1.67 -0.62 7.79
N GLU A 80 2.89 -1.15 7.68
CA GLU A 80 3.22 -2.24 6.76
C GLU A 80 2.43 -3.51 7.10
N ALA A 81 2.41 -3.90 8.37
CA ALA A 81 1.66 -5.06 8.84
C ALA A 81 0.15 -4.93 8.60
N HIS A 82 -0.43 -3.74 8.82
CA HIS A 82 -1.84 -3.49 8.54
C HIS A 82 -2.15 -3.60 7.04
N TYR A 83 -1.29 -3.07 6.18
CA TYR A 83 -1.43 -3.22 4.74
C TYR A 83 -1.38 -4.70 4.31
N LEU A 84 -0.43 -5.47 4.87
CA LEU A 84 -0.30 -6.89 4.59
C LEU A 84 -1.48 -7.72 5.11
N ALA A 85 -2.13 -7.27 6.18
CA ALA A 85 -3.39 -7.85 6.67
C ALA A 85 -4.59 -7.56 5.74
N GLY A 86 -4.39 -6.76 4.69
CA GLY A 86 -5.42 -6.38 3.71
C GLY A 86 -6.16 -5.10 4.07
N GLY A 87 -5.73 -4.37 5.12
CA GLY A 87 -6.36 -3.13 5.55
C GLY A 87 -5.94 -1.91 4.72
N ASN A 88 -6.75 -0.85 4.79
CA ASN A 88 -6.46 0.41 4.14
C ASN A 88 -5.79 1.38 5.11
N VAL A 89 -4.46 1.42 5.05
CA VAL A 89 -3.61 2.25 5.91
C VAL A 89 -4.00 3.73 5.88
N LEU A 90 -4.25 4.30 4.69
CA LEU A 90 -4.58 5.72 4.57
C LEU A 90 -5.92 6.06 5.22
N HIS A 91 -6.92 5.19 4.99
CA HIS A 91 -8.25 5.33 5.58
C HIS A 91 -8.22 5.18 7.11
N THR A 92 -7.45 4.21 7.60
CA THR A 92 -7.28 3.96 9.04
C THR A 92 -6.67 5.18 9.74
N ILE A 93 -5.60 5.77 9.19
CA ILE A 93 -4.99 7.00 9.75
C ILE A 93 -5.98 8.16 9.74
N GLN A 94 -6.71 8.34 8.64
CA GLN A 94 -7.72 9.40 8.57
C GLN A 94 -8.80 9.23 9.66
N THR A 95 -9.22 8.00 9.92
CA THR A 95 -10.20 7.70 10.98
C THR A 95 -9.66 8.04 12.37
N VAL A 96 -8.39 7.73 12.66
CA VAL A 96 -7.75 8.12 13.92
C VAL A 96 -7.70 9.65 14.06
N ILE A 97 -7.35 10.36 12.99
CA ILE A 97 -7.30 11.83 12.97
C ILE A 97 -8.69 12.43 13.20
N ASP A 98 -9.71 11.89 12.55
CA ASP A 98 -11.09 12.36 12.67
C ASP A 98 -11.64 12.08 14.09
N ALA A 99 -11.31 10.93 14.67
CA ALA A 99 -11.63 10.59 16.05
C ALA A 99 -10.95 11.56 17.04
N ASN A 100 -9.66 11.86 16.83
CA ASN A 100 -8.92 12.84 17.64
C ASN A 100 -9.56 14.24 17.54
N LYS A 101 -9.97 14.68 16.33
CA LYS A 101 -10.71 15.94 16.13
C LYS A 101 -12.07 15.96 16.84
N ALA A 102 -12.72 14.80 16.94
CA ALA A 102 -13.97 14.62 17.67
C ALA A 102 -13.79 14.43 19.19
N ASN A 103 -12.57 14.57 19.72
CA ASN A 103 -12.22 14.27 21.13
C ASN A 103 -12.52 12.83 21.56
N VAL A 104 -12.54 11.88 20.62
CA VAL A 104 -12.67 10.45 20.89
C VAL A 104 -11.28 9.85 20.90
N LYS A 105 -10.90 9.23 22.03
CA LYS A 105 -9.66 8.46 22.12
C LYS A 105 -9.83 7.19 21.29
N LEU A 106 -9.11 7.11 20.17
CA LEU A 106 -9.06 5.94 19.30
C LEU A 106 -7.60 5.65 18.98
N ASP A 107 -7.12 4.48 19.39
CA ASP A 107 -5.76 4.04 19.02
C ASP A 107 -5.73 3.50 17.59
N PHE A 108 -4.55 3.50 16.97
CA PHE A 108 -4.36 2.96 15.63
C PHE A 108 -4.80 1.49 15.53
N LYS A 109 -4.54 0.68 16.57
CA LYS A 109 -4.94 -0.74 16.56
C LYS A 109 -6.46 -0.92 16.57
N GLU A 110 -7.16 -0.04 17.28
CA GLU A 110 -8.62 -0.05 17.32
C GLU A 110 -9.20 0.40 15.98
N ALA A 111 -8.67 1.47 15.40
CA ALA A 111 -9.03 1.92 14.06
C ALA A 111 -8.76 0.85 13.00
N ALA A 112 -7.61 0.15 13.08
CA ALA A 112 -7.24 -0.94 12.19
C ALA A 112 -8.20 -2.14 12.30
N ALA A 113 -8.61 -2.50 13.52
CA ALA A 113 -9.59 -3.55 13.75
C ALA A 113 -10.96 -3.17 13.17
N LEU A 114 -11.37 -1.91 13.32
CA LEU A 114 -12.61 -1.38 12.74
C LEU A 114 -12.57 -1.36 11.21
N ASP A 115 -11.45 -0.96 10.61
CA ASP A 115 -11.24 -0.96 9.16
C ASP A 115 -11.41 -2.36 8.56
N LEU A 116 -10.74 -3.36 9.14
CA LEU A 116 -10.84 -4.76 8.72
C LEU A 116 -12.23 -5.37 8.95
N ALA A 117 -12.95 -4.92 9.99
CA ALA A 117 -14.30 -5.38 10.27
C ALA A 117 -15.32 -4.74 9.32
N GLY A 118 -15.18 -3.44 9.04
CA GLY A 118 -16.06 -2.68 8.17
C GLY A 118 -16.10 -3.22 6.74
N ASP A 119 -14.93 -3.53 6.17
CA ASP A 119 -14.84 -4.11 4.83
C ASP A 119 -15.53 -5.47 4.73
N LYS A 120 -15.36 -6.32 5.74
CA LYS A 120 -16.05 -7.62 5.80
C LYS A 120 -17.58 -7.45 5.87
N MET A 121 -18.06 -6.48 6.64
CA MET A 121 -19.50 -6.21 6.74
C MET A 121 -20.07 -5.68 5.42
N HIS A 122 -19.33 -4.81 4.72
CA HIS A 122 -19.75 -4.31 3.41
C HIS A 122 -19.84 -5.43 2.36
N GLU A 123 -18.87 -6.35 2.36
CA GLU A 123 -18.88 -7.52 1.48
C GLU A 123 -20.08 -8.43 1.74
N VAL A 124 -20.38 -8.71 3.01
CA VAL A 124 -21.56 -9.49 3.40
C VAL A 124 -22.85 -8.81 2.93
N ALA A 125 -22.99 -7.51 3.15
CA ALA A 125 -24.17 -6.75 2.72
C ALA A 125 -24.35 -6.81 1.19
N LYS A 126 -23.26 -6.67 0.43
CA LYS A 126 -23.28 -6.76 -1.04
C LYS A 126 -23.70 -8.14 -1.53
N ASN A 127 -23.21 -9.20 -0.88
CA ASN A 127 -23.56 -10.57 -1.24
C ASN A 127 -25.04 -10.88 -0.96
N ILE A 128 -25.58 -10.38 0.15
CA ILE A 128 -27.01 -10.51 0.47
C ILE A 128 -27.86 -9.78 -0.59
N ALA A 129 -27.52 -8.53 -0.91
CA ALA A 129 -28.23 -7.75 -1.93
C ALA A 129 -28.21 -8.44 -3.30
N LYS A 130 -27.06 -9.00 -3.71
CA LYS A 130 -26.93 -9.75 -4.96
C LYS A 130 -27.81 -11.00 -4.98
N ARG A 131 -27.88 -11.75 -3.88
CA ARG A 131 -28.76 -12.94 -3.76
C ARG A 131 -30.23 -12.55 -3.91
N GLN A 132 -30.67 -11.48 -3.25
CA GLN A 132 -32.06 -11.01 -3.34
C GLN A 132 -32.47 -10.62 -4.77
N VAL A 133 -31.59 -9.96 -5.51
CA VAL A 133 -31.84 -9.60 -6.92
C VAL A 133 -31.94 -10.85 -7.80
N LEU A 134 -31.07 -11.86 -7.57
CA LEU A 134 -31.09 -13.10 -8.34
C LEU A 134 -32.36 -13.92 -8.09
N GLU A 135 -32.79 -14.02 -6.83
CA GLU A 135 -34.04 -14.70 -6.45
C GLU A 135 -35.26 -14.02 -7.09
N ARG A 136 -35.30 -12.68 -7.11
CA ARG A 136 -36.37 -11.95 -7.80
C ARG A 136 -36.39 -12.20 -9.31
N HIS A 137 -35.23 -12.31 -9.97
CA HIS A 137 -35.19 -12.63 -11.40
C HIS A 137 -35.71 -14.03 -11.72
N HIS A 138 -35.43 -15.03 -10.86
CA HIS A 138 -35.96 -16.39 -11.04
C HIS A 138 -37.48 -16.47 -10.88
N LEU A 139 -38.09 -15.62 -10.04
CA LEU A 139 -39.54 -15.57 -9.85
C LEU A 139 -40.27 -14.91 -11.02
N ILE A 140 -39.61 -14.06 -11.80
CA ILE A 140 -40.20 -13.36 -12.97
C ILE A 140 -40.13 -14.23 -14.25
N GLN A 141 -39.22 -15.23 -14.29
CA GLN A 141 -39.06 -16.13 -15.44
C GLN A 141 -39.82 -17.47 -15.32
N LYS A 142 -40.61 -17.65 -14.26
CA LYS A 142 -41.57 -18.76 -14.11
C LYS A 142 -42.98 -18.25 -14.34
#